data_AF-A0A8T4NRI8-F1
#
_entry.id   AF-A0A8T4NRI8-F1
#
_cell.length_a   1.000
_cell.length_b   1.000
_cell.length_c   1.000
_cell.angle_alpha   90.00
_cell.angle_beta   90.00
_cell.angle_gamma   90.00
#
_symmetry.space_group_name_H-M   'P 1'
#
loop_
_entity.id
_entity.type
_entity.pdbx_description
1 polymer ?
#
loop_
_entity_poly.entity_id
_entity_poly.type
_entity_poly.pdbx_seq_one_letter_code
_entity_poly.pdbx_strand_id
1 'polypeptide(L)'
;MAEENKLSGREKVQRLYDLIGNRGLYVNTNYDIFSSAPEKVNISPIYSVSLLPKNSRAFSSSLLFATLTSLLNHGTMLITGAPGIGKTTGAEVAGHFYTGVPLPQILEAELIGNPQLKTEDVTATLDTVAMVHEGRKKVIPTKFLQCPVKIGDEINRTPSDLLSSAMKLVDTGKAVYQGELLESPPGVLFATANYSDEGTFQLTPPFLDRFDVAVMVTSPPPWDLKKIRQRGDEKMNGHLEKLLQIPEELTLNEDDRERIRKEISSISENYIEDIGEVSSFADFIYSSLRFSEAASDNLVRATKGNAWQLTQDNALSGHFTNSPFNYTLNELSIRTVQAMVRYAKAFAWINGKGKVELEDLKCVLPYLLWHKIQPTSRALTEHPKYANDRIGFVEDLIGKIETEYTELAQGNILPTYAVALQAVRDSKLGNKEFDYEQVRNIVRNALVKIGNADKPYALTLASHIASEYNHKIMHENK
;
A
#
# COMPACT_ATOMS: atom_id res chain seq x y z
N MET A 1 36.08 28.57 6.18
CA MET A 1 34.82 28.80 5.44
C MET A 1 33.90 27.68 5.87
N ALA A 2 32.91 27.98 6.71
CA ALA A 2 31.98 26.99 7.20
C ALA A 2 31.02 26.63 6.06
N GLU A 3 31.14 25.43 5.51
CA GLU A 3 30.01 24.81 4.84
C GLU A 3 28.92 24.70 5.91
N GLU A 4 27.89 25.53 5.82
CA GLU A 4 26.68 25.37 6.62
C GLU A 4 26.21 23.92 6.44
N ASN A 5 26.15 23.20 7.55
CA ASN A 5 25.85 21.79 7.63
C ASN A 5 24.37 21.58 7.24
N LYS A 6 24.07 21.66 5.95
CA LYS A 6 22.72 21.65 5.41
C LYS A 6 22.13 20.26 5.63
N LEU A 7 21.04 20.19 6.40
CA LEU A 7 20.36 18.93 6.73
C LEU A 7 20.06 18.15 5.45
N SER A 8 20.37 16.85 5.47
CA SER A 8 20.00 15.94 4.39
C SER A 8 18.47 15.85 4.25
N GLY A 9 17.97 15.49 3.06
CA GLY A 9 16.53 15.32 2.84
C GLY A 9 15.89 14.35 3.82
N ARG A 10 16.60 13.26 4.14
CA ARG A 10 16.18 12.29 5.16
C ARG A 10 16.07 12.90 6.55
N GLU A 11 17.07 13.66 7.00
CA GLU A 11 17.04 14.31 8.31
C GLU A 11 15.91 15.33 8.41
N LYS A 12 15.65 16.10 7.34
CA LYS A 12 14.50 17.02 7.29
C LYS A 12 13.19 16.27 7.47
N VAL A 13 12.96 15.20 6.71
CA VAL A 13 11.75 14.37 6.80
C VAL A 13 11.59 13.76 8.20
N GLN A 14 12.66 13.20 8.76
CA GLN A 14 12.64 12.62 10.10
C GLN A 14 12.29 13.67 11.17
N ARG A 15 12.87 14.87 11.08
CA ARG A 15 12.57 15.98 11.99
C ARG A 15 11.17 16.53 11.80
N LEU A 16 10.65 16.58 10.57
CA LEU A 16 9.24 16.94 10.30
C LEU A 16 8.28 15.93 10.93
N TYR A 17 8.56 14.63 10.77
CA TYR A 17 7.80 13.56 11.41
C TYR A 17 7.75 13.77 12.94
N ASP A 18 8.92 13.95 13.57
CA ASP A 18 9.03 14.17 15.02
C ASP A 18 8.31 15.48 15.44
N LEU A 19 8.39 16.53 14.62
CA LEU A 19 7.73 17.81 14.87
C LEU A 19 6.21 17.69 14.86
N ILE A 20 5.64 17.03 13.84
CA ILE A 20 4.19 16.81 13.71
C ILE A 20 3.66 15.99 14.89
N GLY A 21 4.37 14.91 15.24
CA GLY A 21 4.02 14.05 16.38
C GLY A 21 4.11 14.78 17.72
N ASN A 22 5.19 15.53 17.96
CA ASN A 22 5.40 16.26 19.21
C ASN A 22 4.43 17.42 19.40
N ARG A 23 4.03 18.10 18.31
CA ARG A 23 2.99 19.15 18.33
C ARG A 23 1.57 18.60 18.44
N GLY A 24 1.38 17.28 18.48
CA GLY A 24 0.05 16.66 18.59
C GLY A 24 -0.87 17.01 17.42
N LEU A 25 -0.30 17.28 16.24
CA LEU A 25 -1.06 17.68 15.06
C LEU A 25 -1.78 16.50 14.41
N TYR A 26 -1.31 15.27 14.68
CA TYR A 26 -1.88 14.02 14.20
C TYR A 26 -2.57 13.25 15.34
N VAL A 27 -3.77 12.72 15.11
CA VAL A 27 -4.66 12.25 16.20
C VAL A 27 -4.37 10.82 16.67
N ASN A 28 -3.83 9.96 15.82
CA ASN A 28 -3.37 8.63 16.23
C ASN A 28 -1.85 8.65 16.35
N THR A 29 -1.36 8.62 17.59
CA THR A 29 0.07 8.49 17.92
C THR A 29 0.37 7.13 18.55
N ASN A 30 -0.49 6.12 18.34
CA ASN A 30 -0.12 4.75 18.68
C ASN A 30 1.10 4.39 17.83
N TYR A 31 2.22 4.15 18.51
CA TYR A 31 3.45 3.70 17.90
C TYR A 31 3.38 2.19 17.71
N ASP A 32 2.84 1.78 16.57
CA ASP A 32 2.46 0.42 16.21
C ASP A 32 3.41 -0.20 15.16
N ILE A 33 4.28 0.60 14.55
CA ILE A 33 5.28 0.12 13.57
C ILE A 33 6.67 0.35 14.11
N PHE A 34 7.52 -0.67 14.00
CA PHE A 34 8.87 -0.63 14.54
C PHE A 34 9.89 -0.89 13.43
N SER A 35 10.96 -0.10 13.38
CA SER A 35 12.04 -0.31 12.41
C SER A 35 12.79 -1.63 12.60
N SER A 36 12.66 -2.22 13.78
CA SER A 36 13.27 -3.47 14.20
C SER A 36 12.31 -4.19 15.14
N ALA A 37 12.31 -5.53 15.13
CA ALA A 37 11.49 -6.32 16.03
C ALA A 37 11.79 -5.97 17.51
N PRO A 38 10.76 -5.69 18.34
CA PRO A 38 10.95 -5.49 19.76
C PRO A 38 11.47 -6.77 20.44
N GLU A 39 12.47 -6.64 21.29
CA GLU A 39 12.97 -7.74 22.11
C GLU A 39 12.11 -7.91 23.36
N LYS A 40 11.56 -9.11 23.56
CA LYS A 40 10.77 -9.42 24.75
C LYS A 40 11.70 -9.73 25.91
N VAL A 41 11.71 -8.83 26.89
CA VAL A 41 12.49 -8.96 28.12
C VAL A 41 11.58 -9.34 29.27
N ASN A 42 11.81 -10.53 29.85
CA ASN A 42 11.08 -10.97 31.03
C ASN A 42 11.60 -10.23 32.26
N ILE A 43 10.76 -9.40 32.87
CA ILE A 43 11.07 -8.74 34.14
C ILE A 43 10.79 -9.69 35.31
N SER A 44 9.81 -10.57 35.16
CA SER A 44 9.46 -11.63 36.11
C SER A 44 8.90 -12.85 35.38
N PRO A 45 8.66 -13.98 36.08
CA PRO A 45 8.05 -15.18 35.47
C PRO A 45 6.65 -14.95 34.86
N ILE A 46 5.95 -13.89 35.29
CA ILE A 46 4.60 -13.56 34.83
C ILE A 46 4.52 -12.23 34.07
N TYR A 47 5.64 -11.51 33.96
CA TYR A 47 5.66 -10.17 33.39
C TYR A 47 6.83 -9.98 32.44
N SER A 48 6.50 -9.58 31.21
CA SER A 48 7.45 -9.31 30.15
C SER A 48 7.19 -7.95 29.54
N VAL A 49 8.24 -7.23 29.20
CA VAL A 49 8.18 -5.95 28.50
C VAL A 49 8.88 -6.10 27.15
N SER A 50 8.32 -5.49 26.11
CA SER A 50 8.96 -5.41 24.80
C SER A 50 9.81 -4.14 24.75
N LEU A 51 11.12 -4.31 24.55
CA LEU A 51 12.07 -3.21 24.41
C LEU A 51 12.51 -3.08 22.96
N LEU A 52 12.56 -1.86 22.45
CA LEU A 52 13.13 -1.62 21.13
C LEU A 52 14.66 -1.63 21.20
N PRO A 53 15.34 -2.28 20.23
CA PRO A 53 16.79 -2.24 20.16
C PRO A 53 17.32 -0.81 20.07
N LYS A 54 18.53 -0.57 20.57
CA LYS A 54 19.19 0.75 20.45
C LYS A 54 19.24 1.17 18.98
N ASN A 55 18.93 2.43 18.71
CA ASN A 55 18.80 3.03 17.37
C ASN A 55 17.57 2.58 16.54
N SER A 56 16.65 1.82 17.12
CA SER A 56 15.36 1.52 16.46
C SER A 56 14.38 2.67 16.67
N ARG A 57 13.54 2.90 15.66
CA ARG A 57 12.48 3.89 15.70
C ARG A 57 11.13 3.20 15.79
N ALA A 58 10.26 3.78 16.61
CA ALA A 58 8.85 3.47 16.60
C ALA A 58 8.13 4.54 15.78
N PHE A 59 7.18 4.13 14.97
CA PHE A 59 6.36 5.00 14.16
C PHE A 59 4.88 4.76 14.45
N SER A 60 4.09 5.82 14.35
CA SER A 60 2.65 5.66 14.23
C SER A 60 2.32 5.41 12.77
N SER A 61 1.59 4.33 12.50
CA SER A 61 1.12 3.94 11.18
C SER A 61 0.52 5.10 10.41
N SER A 62 -0.38 5.83 11.04
CA SER A 62 -1.11 6.91 10.39
C SER A 62 -0.22 8.06 9.94
N LEU A 63 0.68 8.55 10.80
CA LEU A 63 1.64 9.59 10.43
C LEU A 63 2.75 9.05 9.51
N LEU A 64 3.21 7.81 9.72
CA LEU A 64 4.23 7.18 8.88
C LEU A 64 3.75 7.07 7.46
N PHE A 65 2.59 6.46 7.22
CA PHE A 65 2.08 6.31 5.87
C PHE A 65 1.70 7.64 5.25
N ALA A 66 1.21 8.62 6.02
CA ALA A 66 1.03 9.97 5.49
C ALA A 66 2.36 10.60 5.04
N THR A 67 3.43 10.36 5.79
CA THR A 67 4.79 10.76 5.45
C THR A 67 5.27 10.05 4.18
N LEU A 68 5.28 8.70 4.17
CA LEU A 68 5.74 7.90 3.04
C LEU A 68 4.94 8.21 1.76
N THR A 69 3.61 8.32 1.85
CA THR A 69 2.74 8.71 0.73
C THR A 69 3.15 10.06 0.18
N SER A 70 3.44 11.05 1.03
CA SER A 70 3.88 12.39 0.62
C SER A 70 5.23 12.43 -0.09
N LEU A 71 6.12 11.47 0.21
CA LEU A 71 7.43 11.35 -0.45
C LEU A 71 7.33 10.66 -1.82
N LEU A 72 6.27 9.89 -2.04
CA LEU A 72 6.02 9.15 -3.27
C LEU A 72 5.14 9.98 -4.22
N ASN A 73 5.56 10.12 -5.47
CA ASN A 73 4.68 10.72 -6.49
C ASN A 73 3.46 9.83 -6.72
N HIS A 74 2.29 10.47 -6.84
CA HIS A 74 1.00 9.79 -7.03
C HIS A 74 0.67 8.80 -5.90
N GLY A 75 1.21 9.02 -4.70
CA GLY A 75 0.84 8.25 -3.53
C GLY A 75 -0.62 8.50 -3.16
N THR A 76 -1.36 7.42 -2.92
CA THR A 76 -2.77 7.47 -2.51
C THR A 76 -2.96 6.79 -1.16
N MET A 77 -3.49 7.53 -0.19
CA MET A 77 -3.72 7.05 1.17
C MET A 77 -5.19 7.18 1.55
N LEU A 78 -5.77 6.09 2.06
CA LEU A 78 -7.10 6.09 2.67
C LEU A 78 -6.97 6.07 4.21
N ILE A 79 -7.64 6.99 4.88
CA ILE A 79 -7.69 7.08 6.34
C ILE A 79 -9.10 6.71 6.80
N THR A 80 -9.26 5.57 7.43
CA THR A 80 -10.56 5.08 7.92
C THR A 80 -10.66 5.25 9.44
N GLY A 81 -11.87 5.43 9.96
CA GLY A 81 -12.09 5.46 11.41
C GLY A 81 -13.37 6.18 11.82
N ALA A 82 -13.68 6.19 13.12
CA ALA A 82 -14.86 6.85 13.65
C ALA A 82 -14.92 8.37 13.32
N PRO A 83 -16.11 8.98 13.27
CA PRO A 83 -16.25 10.43 13.12
C PRO A 83 -15.53 11.20 14.24
N GLY A 84 -15.03 12.39 13.94
CA GLY A 84 -14.48 13.31 14.96
C GLY A 84 -13.07 12.98 15.49
N ILE A 85 -12.40 11.94 14.97
CA ILE A 85 -11.02 11.58 15.36
C ILE A 85 -9.94 12.33 14.56
N GLY A 86 -10.27 13.43 13.88
CA GLY A 86 -9.31 14.30 13.16
C GLY A 86 -8.53 13.62 12.02
N LYS A 87 -9.18 12.73 11.27
CA LYS A 87 -8.62 12.09 10.07
C LYS A 87 -8.23 13.12 9.00
N THR A 88 -9.15 14.02 8.68
CA THR A 88 -9.03 15.09 7.68
C THR A 88 -7.92 16.05 8.06
N THR A 89 -7.91 16.51 9.30
CA THR A 89 -6.84 17.36 9.83
C THR A 89 -5.46 16.70 9.76
N GLY A 90 -5.37 15.37 9.96
CA GLY A 90 -4.11 14.65 9.78
C GLY A 90 -3.61 14.68 8.32
N ALA A 91 -4.53 14.48 7.37
CA ALA A 91 -4.24 14.58 5.93
C ALA A 91 -3.83 16.00 5.51
N GLU A 92 -4.54 17.01 5.96
CA GLU A 92 -4.23 18.44 5.73
C GLU A 92 -2.83 18.80 6.23
N VAL A 93 -2.51 18.40 7.46
CA VAL A 93 -1.20 18.66 8.08
C VAL A 93 -0.09 17.94 7.31
N ALA A 94 -0.27 16.66 6.98
CA ALA A 94 0.73 15.91 6.23
C ALA A 94 0.97 16.54 4.84
N GLY A 95 -0.11 16.88 4.14
CA GLY A 95 -0.06 17.58 2.87
C GLY A 95 0.71 18.90 2.99
N HIS A 96 0.38 19.74 3.96
CA HIS A 96 1.05 21.01 4.19
C HIS A 96 2.55 20.83 4.49
N PHE A 97 2.90 19.98 5.46
CA PHE A 97 4.26 19.85 5.97
C PHE A 97 5.23 19.21 4.97
N TYR A 98 4.77 18.20 4.21
CA TYR A 98 5.65 17.45 3.32
C TYR A 98 5.69 17.98 1.89
N THR A 99 4.65 18.70 1.45
CA THR A 99 4.63 19.28 0.09
C THR A 99 4.96 20.78 0.06
N GLY A 100 4.88 21.45 1.22
CA GLY A 100 5.06 22.90 1.31
C GLY A 100 3.88 23.72 0.78
N VAL A 101 2.80 23.06 0.31
CA VAL A 101 1.58 23.77 -0.14
C VAL A 101 0.94 24.46 1.06
N PRO A 102 0.64 25.77 0.98
CA PRO A 102 -0.01 26.49 2.08
C PRO A 102 -1.33 25.83 2.49
N LEU A 103 -1.55 25.66 3.79
CA LEU A 103 -2.78 25.04 4.31
C LEU A 103 -4.07 25.70 3.77
N PRO A 104 -4.19 27.04 3.67
CA PRO A 104 -5.39 27.66 3.08
C PRO A 104 -5.66 27.18 1.64
N GLN A 105 -4.63 26.96 0.83
CA GLN A 105 -4.78 26.46 -0.53
C GLN A 105 -5.28 25.00 -0.55
N ILE A 106 -4.83 24.18 0.41
CA ILE A 106 -5.30 22.80 0.58
C ILE A 106 -6.79 22.80 0.97
N LEU A 107 -7.16 23.62 1.95
CA LEU A 107 -8.55 23.73 2.43
C LEU A 107 -9.50 24.22 1.34
N GLU A 108 -9.08 25.18 0.52
CA GLU A 108 -9.88 25.67 -0.61
C GLU A 108 -10.00 24.65 -1.76
N ALA A 109 -9.09 23.69 -1.83
CA ALA A 109 -9.07 22.64 -2.82
C ALA A 109 -9.76 21.35 -2.33
N GLU A 110 -10.10 21.24 -1.05
CA GLU A 110 -10.67 20.04 -0.45
C GLU A 110 -12.06 19.70 -0.99
N LEU A 111 -12.29 18.41 -1.27
CA LEU A 111 -13.61 17.90 -1.63
C LEU A 111 -14.26 17.24 -0.42
N ILE A 112 -15.30 17.88 0.11
CA ILE A 112 -16.10 17.35 1.21
C ILE A 112 -17.23 16.49 0.64
N GLY A 113 -17.18 15.20 0.93
CA GLY A 113 -18.07 14.19 0.39
C GLY A 113 -19.54 14.47 0.71
N ASN A 114 -20.34 14.61 -0.34
CA ASN A 114 -21.78 14.73 -0.25
C ASN A 114 -22.46 14.20 -1.52
N PRO A 115 -23.75 13.83 -1.46
CA PRO A 115 -24.45 13.23 -2.61
C PRO A 115 -24.69 14.17 -3.79
N GLN A 116 -24.50 15.49 -3.62
CA GLN A 116 -24.78 16.51 -4.63
C GLN A 116 -23.55 16.91 -5.44
N LEU A 117 -22.36 16.43 -5.07
CA LEU A 117 -21.13 16.71 -5.80
C LEU A 117 -21.25 16.27 -7.26
N LYS A 118 -20.70 17.09 -8.15
CA LYS A 118 -20.71 16.89 -9.59
C LYS A 118 -19.29 16.84 -10.14
N THR A 119 -19.16 16.40 -11.38
CA THR A 119 -17.88 16.38 -12.11
C THR A 119 -17.26 17.76 -12.19
N GLU A 120 -18.08 18.82 -12.27
CA GLU A 120 -17.65 20.22 -12.26
C GLU A 120 -16.93 20.64 -10.99
N ASP A 121 -17.26 20.04 -9.84
CA ASP A 121 -16.61 20.35 -8.56
C ASP A 121 -15.20 19.74 -8.48
N VAL A 122 -14.97 18.64 -9.21
CA VAL A 122 -13.70 17.92 -9.23
C VAL A 122 -12.79 18.42 -10.34
N THR A 123 -13.32 18.73 -11.51
CA THR A 123 -12.52 18.94 -12.73
C THR A 123 -12.43 20.40 -13.15
N ALA A 124 -13.52 20.97 -13.67
CA ALA A 124 -13.58 22.32 -14.17
C ALA A 124 -15.03 22.80 -14.32
N THR A 125 -15.20 24.12 -14.37
CA THR A 125 -16.46 24.78 -14.72
C THR A 125 -16.30 25.59 -16.00
N LEU A 126 -17.41 25.94 -16.64
CA LEU A 126 -17.41 26.89 -17.75
C LEU A 126 -17.51 28.33 -17.23
N ASP A 127 -16.74 29.23 -17.81
CA ASP A 127 -16.88 30.67 -17.62
C ASP A 127 -18.20 31.13 -18.29
N THR A 128 -19.27 31.17 -17.49
CA THR A 128 -20.61 31.53 -17.99
C THR A 128 -20.66 32.97 -18.49
N VAL A 129 -19.86 33.87 -17.91
CA VAL A 129 -19.78 35.28 -18.33
C VAL A 129 -19.12 35.37 -19.72
N ALA A 130 -17.96 34.73 -19.90
CA ALA A 130 -17.29 34.70 -21.21
C ALA A 130 -18.16 34.02 -22.28
N MET A 131 -18.88 32.96 -21.92
CA MET A 131 -19.75 32.26 -22.85
C MET A 131 -20.94 33.12 -23.30
N VAL A 132 -21.60 33.82 -22.39
CA VAL A 132 -22.80 34.64 -22.68
C VAL A 132 -22.44 35.96 -23.36
N HIS A 133 -21.41 36.65 -22.90
CA HIS A 133 -21.09 38.00 -23.38
C HIS A 133 -20.09 38.03 -24.54
N GLU A 134 -19.19 37.04 -24.62
CA GLU A 134 -18.10 37.04 -25.59
C GLU A 134 -18.23 35.92 -26.63
N GLY A 135 -19.19 35.00 -26.47
CA GLY A 135 -19.34 33.81 -27.31
C GLY A 135 -18.14 32.86 -27.25
N ARG A 136 -17.28 32.99 -26.22
CA ARG A 136 -16.06 32.20 -26.08
C ARG A 136 -16.25 31.13 -25.00
N LYS A 137 -15.98 29.88 -25.39
CA LYS A 137 -15.87 28.76 -24.44
C LYS A 137 -14.53 28.89 -23.71
N LYS A 138 -14.58 29.10 -22.40
CA LYS A 138 -13.40 29.12 -21.54
C LYS A 138 -13.64 28.19 -20.35
N VAL A 139 -12.77 27.20 -20.23
CA VAL A 139 -12.78 26.23 -19.14
C VAL A 139 -11.95 26.79 -17.98
N ILE A 140 -12.52 26.77 -16.78
CA ILE A 140 -11.87 27.19 -15.54
C ILE A 140 -11.64 25.92 -14.69
N PRO A 141 -10.39 25.44 -14.59
CA PRO A 141 -10.08 24.29 -13.74
C PRO A 141 -10.39 24.58 -12.26
N THR A 142 -10.81 23.55 -11.53
CA THR A 142 -11.09 23.67 -10.09
C THR A 142 -9.81 23.78 -9.28
N LYS A 143 -9.92 24.28 -8.06
CA LYS A 143 -8.81 24.27 -7.10
C LYS A 143 -8.36 22.84 -6.76
N PHE A 144 -9.30 21.89 -6.68
CA PHE A 144 -8.99 20.47 -6.50
C PHE A 144 -8.09 19.92 -7.62
N LEU A 145 -8.41 20.22 -8.88
CA LEU A 145 -7.59 19.78 -10.02
C LEU A 145 -6.19 20.43 -9.97
N GLN A 146 -6.12 21.71 -9.64
CA GLN A 146 -4.86 22.48 -9.64
C GLN A 146 -3.96 22.21 -8.43
N CYS A 147 -4.49 21.69 -7.33
CA CYS A 147 -3.70 21.46 -6.12
C CYS A 147 -2.92 20.13 -6.22
N PRO A 148 -1.60 20.11 -5.92
CA PRO A 148 -0.85 18.86 -5.85
C PRO A 148 -1.18 18.05 -4.58
N VAL A 149 -1.74 18.68 -3.54
CA VAL A 149 -2.32 17.95 -2.39
C VAL A 149 -3.83 17.87 -2.59
N LYS A 150 -4.33 16.67 -2.87
CA LYS A 150 -5.75 16.42 -3.03
C LYS A 150 -6.29 15.77 -1.77
N ILE A 151 -7.33 16.36 -1.19
CA ILE A 151 -8.03 15.82 -0.02
C ILE A 151 -9.48 15.54 -0.41
N GLY A 152 -9.89 14.29 -0.22
CA GLY A 152 -11.29 13.89 -0.26
C GLY A 152 -11.74 13.54 1.15
N ASP A 153 -12.56 14.39 1.75
CA ASP A 153 -13.12 14.12 3.07
C ASP A 153 -14.43 13.34 2.96
N GLU A 154 -14.63 12.33 3.81
CA GLU A 154 -15.82 11.48 3.84
C GLU A 154 -16.21 10.96 2.44
N ILE A 155 -15.23 10.42 1.71
CA ILE A 155 -15.42 10.00 0.31
C ILE A 155 -16.56 8.97 0.15
N ASN A 156 -16.86 8.21 1.19
CA ASN A 156 -17.98 7.28 1.23
C ASN A 156 -19.36 7.97 1.27
N ARG A 157 -19.44 9.30 1.26
CA ARG A 157 -20.69 10.06 1.05
C ARG A 157 -20.84 10.60 -0.37
N THR A 158 -19.87 10.33 -1.24
CA THR A 158 -19.82 10.79 -2.63
C THR A 158 -20.34 9.71 -3.59
N PRO A 159 -21.07 10.07 -4.65
CA PRO A 159 -21.51 9.10 -5.67
C PRO A 159 -20.34 8.34 -6.33
N SER A 160 -20.55 7.05 -6.61
CA SER A 160 -19.52 6.14 -7.15
C SER A 160 -18.94 6.58 -8.50
N ASP A 161 -19.76 7.17 -9.36
CA ASP A 161 -19.35 7.60 -10.70
C ASP A 161 -18.40 8.80 -10.64
N LEU A 162 -18.65 9.70 -9.70
CA LEU A 162 -17.79 10.84 -9.45
C LEU A 162 -16.46 10.40 -8.85
N LEU A 163 -16.50 9.51 -7.84
CA LEU A 163 -15.30 8.91 -7.25
C LEU A 163 -14.42 8.22 -8.30
N SER A 164 -15.04 7.47 -9.22
CA SER A 164 -14.32 6.81 -10.32
C SER A 164 -13.63 7.83 -11.25
N SER A 165 -14.30 8.94 -11.54
CA SER A 165 -13.75 10.03 -12.36
C SER A 165 -12.62 10.77 -11.66
N ALA A 166 -12.78 11.06 -10.36
CA ALA A 166 -11.75 11.69 -9.53
C ALA A 166 -10.50 10.81 -9.41
N MET A 167 -10.66 9.50 -9.22
CA MET A 167 -9.52 8.58 -9.17
C MET A 167 -8.81 8.44 -10.51
N LYS A 168 -9.53 8.48 -11.64
CA LYS A 168 -8.88 8.52 -12.96
C LYS A 168 -7.99 9.76 -13.11
N LEU A 169 -8.46 10.91 -12.63
CA LEU A 169 -7.65 12.14 -12.60
C LEU A 169 -6.40 11.95 -11.74
N VAL A 170 -6.52 11.34 -10.56
CA VAL A 170 -5.37 11.07 -9.66
C VAL A 170 -4.37 10.10 -10.29
N ASP A 171 -4.86 9.02 -10.89
CA ASP A 171 -4.05 7.97 -11.53
C ASP A 171 -3.28 8.50 -12.75
N THR A 172 -3.91 9.36 -13.55
CA THR A 172 -3.34 9.82 -14.84
C THR A 172 -2.73 11.22 -14.81
N GLY A 173 -3.01 11.99 -13.77
CA GLY A 173 -2.72 13.43 -13.72
C GLY A 173 -3.51 14.24 -14.76
N LYS A 174 -4.54 13.66 -15.38
CA LYS A 174 -5.26 14.25 -16.52
C LYS A 174 -6.77 14.12 -16.36
N ALA A 175 -7.49 15.17 -16.69
CA ALA A 175 -8.94 15.16 -16.83
C ALA A 175 -9.33 15.65 -18.23
N VAL A 176 -10.46 15.17 -18.73
CA VAL A 176 -11.07 15.69 -19.95
C VAL A 176 -12.38 16.34 -19.55
N TYR A 177 -12.52 17.62 -19.86
CA TYR A 177 -13.75 18.35 -19.64
C TYR A 177 -14.15 19.04 -20.93
N GLN A 178 -15.36 18.78 -21.42
CA GLN A 178 -15.92 19.52 -22.55
C GLN A 178 -15.06 19.49 -23.84
N GLY A 179 -14.29 18.41 -24.03
CA GLY A 179 -13.37 18.21 -25.17
C GLY A 179 -11.96 18.75 -24.96
N GLU A 180 -11.69 19.43 -23.84
CA GLU A 180 -10.37 19.96 -23.49
C GLU A 180 -9.64 19.04 -22.51
N LEU A 181 -8.35 18.81 -22.75
CA LEU A 181 -7.47 18.07 -21.85
C LEU A 181 -6.91 19.03 -20.79
N LEU A 182 -7.17 18.72 -19.53
CA LEU A 182 -6.68 19.46 -18.37
C LEU A 182 -5.63 18.62 -17.65
N GLU A 183 -4.50 19.24 -17.29
CA GLU A 183 -3.41 18.58 -16.57
C GLU A 183 -3.41 19.03 -15.10
N SER A 184 -3.15 18.08 -14.22
CA SER A 184 -3.01 18.28 -12.78
C SER A 184 -1.56 18.08 -12.38
N PRO A 185 -1.01 18.91 -11.48
CA PRO A 185 0.36 18.73 -11.04
C PRO A 185 0.53 17.37 -10.35
N PRO A 186 1.71 16.72 -10.51
CA PRO A 186 2.05 15.53 -9.74
C PRO A 186 1.90 15.81 -8.25
N GLY A 187 1.37 14.83 -7.54
CA GLY A 187 0.98 15.08 -6.16
C GLY A 187 0.46 13.85 -5.46
N VAL A 188 -0.24 14.06 -4.36
CA VAL A 188 -0.74 13.00 -3.47
C VAL A 188 -2.22 13.15 -3.23
N LEU A 189 -2.87 12.02 -2.99
CA LEU A 189 -4.27 11.97 -2.58
C LEU A 189 -4.35 11.43 -1.16
N PHE A 190 -5.00 12.19 -0.29
CA PHE A 190 -5.51 11.70 0.98
C PHE A 190 -7.03 11.62 0.92
N ALA A 191 -7.57 10.45 1.19
CA ALA A 191 -9.01 10.27 1.34
C ALA A 191 -9.34 9.88 2.77
N THR A 192 -10.45 10.36 3.31
CA THR A 192 -10.98 9.90 4.59
C THR A 192 -12.31 9.19 4.39
N ALA A 193 -12.56 8.17 5.21
CA ALA A 193 -13.85 7.51 5.25
C ALA A 193 -14.23 7.18 6.69
N ASN A 194 -15.51 7.33 7.02
CA ASN A 194 -16.05 6.80 8.27
C ASN A 194 -16.31 5.29 8.11
N TYR A 195 -16.38 4.57 9.24
CA TYR A 195 -16.98 3.23 9.22
C TYR A 195 -18.41 3.32 8.68
N SER A 196 -18.92 2.23 8.10
CA SER A 196 -20.26 2.16 7.51
C SER A 196 -21.29 2.80 8.44
N ASP A 197 -21.95 3.84 7.96
CA ASP A 197 -22.95 4.65 8.67
C ASP A 197 -24.17 4.89 7.76
N GLU A 198 -25.30 5.30 8.34
CA GLU A 198 -26.48 5.67 7.55
C GLU A 198 -26.13 6.79 6.55
N GLY A 199 -26.47 6.58 5.27
CA GLY A 199 -26.17 7.53 4.20
C GLY A 199 -24.76 7.43 3.60
N THR A 200 -24.00 6.38 3.93
CA THR A 200 -22.71 6.10 3.27
C THR A 200 -22.84 5.05 2.15
N PHE A 201 -22.15 5.28 1.04
CA PHE A 201 -21.95 4.33 -0.05
C PHE A 201 -20.83 3.36 0.29
N GLN A 202 -21.05 2.08 0.03
CA GLN A 202 -20.02 1.06 0.19
C GLN A 202 -18.93 1.26 -0.88
N LEU A 203 -17.68 1.43 -0.43
CA LEU A 203 -16.54 1.48 -1.33
C LEU A 203 -16.31 0.09 -1.94
N THR A 204 -16.29 0.01 -3.28
CA THR A 204 -16.13 -1.26 -3.99
C THR A 204 -14.67 -1.73 -3.96
N PRO A 205 -14.39 -3.05 -4.04
CA PRO A 205 -13.01 -3.55 -4.09
C PRO A 205 -12.16 -2.93 -5.22
N PRO A 206 -12.67 -2.75 -6.46
CA PRO A 206 -11.91 -2.06 -7.51
C PRO A 206 -11.58 -0.60 -7.18
N PHE A 207 -12.38 0.06 -6.35
CA PHE A 207 -12.10 1.41 -5.88
C PHE A 207 -11.03 1.41 -4.78
N LEU A 208 -11.14 0.52 -3.79
CA LEU A 208 -10.15 0.34 -2.73
C LEU A 208 -8.76 -0.02 -3.27
N ASP A 209 -8.68 -0.79 -4.35
CA ASP A 209 -7.42 -1.13 -5.02
C ASP A 209 -6.62 0.09 -5.51
N ARG A 210 -7.30 1.22 -5.77
CA ARG A 210 -6.67 2.48 -6.20
C ARG A 210 -5.97 3.24 -5.08
N PHE A 211 -6.15 2.82 -3.82
CA PHE A 211 -5.37 3.32 -2.70
C PHE A 211 -4.15 2.43 -2.50
N ASP A 212 -2.96 3.02 -2.57
CA ASP A 212 -1.71 2.31 -2.29
C ASP A 212 -1.73 1.76 -0.86
N VAL A 213 -2.13 2.61 0.09
CA VAL A 213 -2.18 2.29 1.51
C VAL A 213 -3.51 2.70 2.12
N ALA A 214 -3.98 1.93 3.10
CA ALA A 214 -5.06 2.34 3.98
C ALA A 214 -4.64 2.21 5.44
N VAL A 215 -5.00 3.19 6.26
CA VAL A 215 -4.73 3.17 7.70
C VAL A 215 -6.03 3.34 8.47
N MET A 216 -6.23 2.47 9.45
CA MET A 216 -7.33 2.56 10.40
C MET A 216 -6.89 3.40 11.60
N VAL A 217 -7.56 4.53 11.82
CA VAL A 217 -7.32 5.41 12.96
C VAL A 217 -8.34 5.06 14.04
N THR A 218 -7.82 4.71 15.22
CA THR A 218 -8.62 4.47 16.42
C THR A 218 -8.60 5.67 17.34
N SER A 219 -9.52 5.70 18.29
CA SER A 219 -9.52 6.74 19.32
C SER A 219 -8.18 6.78 20.05
N PRO A 220 -7.65 7.97 20.33
CA PRO A 220 -6.36 8.13 20.97
C PRO A 220 -6.39 7.46 22.36
N PRO A 221 -5.30 6.79 22.75
CA PRO A 221 -5.20 6.15 24.04
C PRO A 221 -5.20 7.18 25.17
N PRO A 222 -5.53 6.79 26.41
CA PRO A 222 -5.64 7.71 27.54
C PRO A 222 -4.39 8.59 27.79
N TRP A 223 -3.19 8.10 27.49
CA TRP A 223 -1.94 8.84 27.70
C TRP A 223 -1.75 10.02 26.73
N ASP A 224 -2.39 10.01 25.55
CA ASP A 224 -2.31 11.12 24.60
C ASP A 224 -3.40 12.20 24.81
N LEU A 225 -4.38 11.95 25.68
CA LEU A 225 -5.46 12.90 25.98
C LEU A 225 -4.97 14.24 26.55
N LYS A 226 -3.80 14.27 27.20
CA LYS A 226 -3.21 15.52 27.70
C LYS A 226 -2.76 16.42 26.56
N LYS A 227 -2.09 15.85 25.54
CA LYS A 227 -1.64 16.59 24.35
C LYS A 227 -2.84 17.13 23.56
N ILE A 228 -3.89 16.32 23.42
CA ILE A 228 -5.12 16.71 22.71
C ILE A 228 -5.82 17.86 23.41
N ARG A 229 -5.93 17.83 24.75
CA ARG A 229 -6.52 18.93 25.54
C ARG A 229 -5.75 20.24 25.36
N GLN A 230 -4.42 20.18 25.48
CA GLN A 230 -3.56 21.35 25.28
C GLN A 230 -3.73 21.97 23.88
N ARG A 231 -3.89 21.13 22.84
CA ARG A 231 -4.18 21.61 21.48
C ARG A 231 -5.54 22.31 21.36
N GLY A 232 -6.56 21.82 22.07
CA GLY A 232 -7.87 22.47 22.14
C GLY A 232 -7.77 23.90 22.66
N ASP A 233 -6.98 24.09 23.72
CA ASP A 233 -6.70 25.42 24.29
C ASP A 233 -5.92 26.29 23.30
N GLU A 234 -4.94 25.74 22.57
CA GLU A 234 -4.17 26.47 21.54
C GLU A 234 -5.02 26.90 20.34
N LYS A 235 -6.00 26.09 19.91
CA LYS A 235 -6.98 26.48 18.89
C LYS A 235 -7.80 27.69 19.34
N MET A 236 -8.25 27.69 20.60
CA MET A 236 -9.07 28.77 21.17
C MET A 236 -8.27 30.08 21.36
N ASN A 237 -6.97 29.97 21.59
CA ASN A 237 -6.07 31.11 21.80
C ASN A 237 -5.40 31.62 20.51
N GLY A 238 -5.76 31.11 19.33
CA GLY A 238 -5.18 31.53 18.05
C GLY A 238 -3.73 31.08 17.81
N HIS A 239 -3.20 30.17 18.64
CA HIS A 239 -1.83 29.66 18.52
C HIS A 239 -1.67 28.52 17.49
N LEU A 240 -2.77 28.09 16.86
CA LEU A 240 -2.74 27.03 15.85
C LEU A 240 -1.83 27.38 14.67
N GLU A 241 -1.83 28.65 14.23
CA GLU A 241 -0.95 29.11 13.15
C GLU A 241 0.53 28.88 13.49
N LYS A 242 0.92 29.10 14.75
CA LYS A 242 2.30 28.87 15.22
C LYS A 242 2.66 27.38 15.20
N LEU A 243 1.71 26.49 15.52
CA LEU A 243 1.95 25.05 15.44
C LEU A 243 2.02 24.55 14.00
N LEU A 244 1.39 25.24 13.06
CA LEU A 244 1.39 24.88 11.64
C LEU A 244 2.59 25.44 10.88
N GLN A 245 3.31 26.41 11.47
CA GLN A 245 4.55 26.95 10.87
C GLN A 245 5.63 25.88 10.75
N ILE A 246 6.11 25.69 9.53
CA ILE A 246 7.24 24.83 9.20
C ILE A 246 8.53 25.66 9.38
N PRO A 247 9.49 25.25 10.23
CA PRO A 247 10.79 25.92 10.29
C PRO A 247 11.48 25.90 8.92
N GLU A 248 12.08 27.02 8.51
CA GLU A 248 12.71 27.19 7.19
C GLU A 248 13.76 26.10 6.88
N GLU A 249 14.53 25.70 7.90
CA GLU A 249 15.52 24.62 7.82
C GLU A 249 14.91 23.25 7.47
N LEU A 250 13.63 23.03 7.81
CA LEU A 250 12.90 21.79 7.59
C LEU A 250 12.01 21.84 6.33
N THR A 251 11.83 23.01 5.72
CA THR A 251 11.04 23.13 4.50
C THR A 251 11.63 22.29 3.38
N LEU A 252 10.75 21.53 2.69
CA LEU A 252 11.08 20.71 1.53
C LEU A 252 10.65 21.46 0.26
N ASN A 253 11.60 21.97 -0.50
CA ASN A 253 11.31 22.56 -1.82
C ASN A 253 11.14 21.45 -2.89
N GLU A 254 10.87 21.81 -4.15
CA GLU A 254 10.72 20.82 -5.22
C GLU A 254 12.02 20.03 -5.48
N ASP A 255 13.18 20.69 -5.44
CA ASP A 255 14.48 20.04 -5.65
C ASP A 255 14.80 19.00 -4.55
N ASP A 256 14.48 19.32 -3.29
CA ASP A 256 14.63 18.42 -2.15
C ASP A 256 13.73 17.19 -2.33
N ARG A 257 12.46 17.41 -2.71
CA ARG A 257 11.50 16.31 -2.95
C ARG A 257 11.93 15.43 -4.12
N GLU A 258 12.41 16.02 -5.21
CA GLU A 258 12.92 15.28 -6.36
C GLU A 258 14.18 14.49 -6.02
N ARG A 259 15.09 15.05 -5.23
CA ARG A 259 16.26 14.32 -4.73
C ARG A 259 15.84 13.15 -3.83
N ILE A 260 14.92 13.37 -2.88
CA ILE A 260 14.41 12.31 -2.00
C ILE A 260 13.79 11.17 -2.83
N ARG A 261 12.98 11.49 -3.84
CA ARG A 261 12.39 10.48 -4.74
C ARG A 261 13.47 9.66 -5.46
N LYS A 262 14.52 10.32 -5.97
CA LYS A 262 15.65 9.65 -6.61
C LYS A 262 16.38 8.74 -5.62
N GLU A 263 16.66 9.22 -4.41
CA GLU A 263 17.27 8.42 -3.35
C GLU A 263 16.42 7.19 -3.03
N ILE A 264 15.12 7.34 -2.78
CA ILE A 264 14.18 6.24 -2.54
C ILE A 264 14.22 5.24 -3.70
N SER A 265 14.14 5.72 -4.95
CA SER A 265 14.14 4.85 -6.13
C SER A 265 15.45 4.07 -6.31
N SER A 266 16.57 4.67 -5.89
CA SER A 266 17.92 4.10 -5.99
C SER A 266 18.24 3.06 -4.93
N ILE A 267 17.42 2.94 -3.88
CA ILE A 267 17.58 1.89 -2.88
C ILE A 267 17.54 0.55 -3.60
N SER A 268 18.59 -0.24 -3.39
CA SER A 268 18.71 -1.53 -4.04
C SER A 268 17.55 -2.40 -3.61
N GLU A 269 16.83 -2.91 -4.60
CA GLU A 269 15.81 -3.93 -4.37
C GLU A 269 16.43 -5.24 -3.95
N ASN A 270 17.77 -5.40 -4.07
CA ASN A 270 18.61 -6.57 -3.76
C ASN A 270 17.75 -7.61 -3.10
N TYR A 271 17.06 -8.33 -4.00
CA TYR A 271 15.91 -9.15 -3.73
C TYR A 271 16.10 -9.81 -2.39
N ILE A 272 15.30 -9.38 -1.40
CA ILE A 272 15.27 -9.83 -0.01
C ILE A 272 15.90 -11.22 0.08
N GLU A 273 17.18 -11.27 0.48
CA GLU A 273 18.08 -12.42 0.42
C GLU A 273 17.84 -13.44 -0.72
N ASP A 274 18.79 -13.50 -1.65
CA ASP A 274 18.91 -14.48 -2.73
C ASP A 274 18.90 -15.93 -2.20
N ILE A 275 17.72 -16.45 -1.89
CA ILE A 275 17.44 -17.87 -1.65
C ILE A 275 17.32 -18.51 -3.03
N GLY A 276 18.44 -18.49 -3.76
CA GLY A 276 18.46 -18.88 -5.17
C GLY A 276 17.63 -18.00 -6.08
N GLU A 277 17.56 -18.44 -7.34
CA GLU A 277 16.97 -17.75 -8.50
C GLU A 277 15.49 -17.29 -8.35
N VAL A 278 14.88 -17.33 -7.16
CA VAL A 278 13.54 -16.77 -6.87
C VAL A 278 13.58 -15.23 -6.82
N SER A 279 13.15 -14.59 -7.91
CA SER A 279 12.80 -13.15 -7.97
C SER A 279 11.85 -12.77 -6.81
N SER A 280 12.31 -11.93 -5.88
CA SER A 280 11.66 -11.32 -4.68
C SER A 280 10.64 -12.09 -3.84
N PHE A 281 10.67 -11.89 -2.51
CA PHE A 281 9.54 -12.23 -1.63
C PHE A 281 8.21 -11.56 -2.04
N ALA A 282 8.25 -10.38 -2.66
CA ALA A 282 7.06 -9.69 -3.16
C ALA A 282 6.40 -10.45 -4.34
N ASP A 283 7.20 -10.96 -5.29
CA ASP A 283 6.70 -11.81 -6.38
C ASP A 283 6.23 -13.17 -5.84
N PHE A 284 6.87 -13.65 -4.77
CA PHE A 284 6.43 -14.85 -4.07
C PHE A 284 5.07 -14.66 -3.39
N ILE A 285 4.82 -13.51 -2.74
CA ILE A 285 3.49 -13.13 -2.21
C ILE A 285 2.47 -13.04 -3.36
N TYR A 286 2.82 -12.34 -4.44
CA TYR A 286 1.94 -12.21 -5.61
C TYR A 286 1.57 -13.58 -6.19
N SER A 287 2.57 -14.44 -6.40
CA SER A 287 2.38 -15.79 -6.92
C SER A 287 1.58 -16.66 -5.96
N SER A 288 1.78 -16.51 -4.65
CA SER A 288 1.07 -17.24 -3.60
C SER A 288 -0.41 -16.91 -3.51
N LEU A 289 -0.83 -15.76 -4.03
CA LEU A 289 -2.22 -15.26 -3.98
C LEU A 289 -2.89 -15.18 -5.36
N ARG A 290 -2.18 -15.58 -6.43
CA ARG A 290 -2.65 -15.47 -7.83
C ARG A 290 -3.85 -16.38 -8.18
N PHE A 291 -4.21 -17.33 -7.32
CA PHE A 291 -5.32 -18.26 -7.59
C PHE A 291 -6.45 -18.17 -6.55
N SER A 292 -6.47 -17.08 -5.78
CA SER A 292 -7.40 -16.89 -4.67
C SER A 292 -8.85 -16.75 -5.13
N GLU A 293 -9.10 -16.02 -6.23
CA GLU A 293 -10.46 -15.85 -6.76
C GLU A 293 -11.01 -17.17 -7.30
N ALA A 294 -10.17 -17.91 -8.03
CA ALA A 294 -10.45 -19.26 -8.51
C ALA A 294 -10.48 -20.33 -7.41
N ALA A 295 -10.22 -20.00 -6.14
CA ALA A 295 -10.31 -20.90 -4.98
C ALA A 295 -11.41 -20.51 -3.98
N SER A 296 -12.19 -19.46 -4.30
CA SER A 296 -13.23 -18.89 -3.43
C SER A 296 -14.43 -19.82 -3.20
N ASP A 297 -15.35 -19.40 -2.30
CA ASP A 297 -16.41 -20.18 -1.63
C ASP A 297 -17.32 -21.07 -2.54
N ASN A 298 -17.24 -20.97 -3.86
CA ASN A 298 -18.04 -21.73 -4.83
C ASN A 298 -17.42 -23.04 -5.34
N LEU A 299 -16.25 -23.46 -4.83
CA LEU A 299 -15.59 -24.65 -5.35
C LEU A 299 -15.85 -25.91 -4.51
N VAL A 300 -16.83 -26.66 -5.02
CA VAL A 300 -17.20 -28.01 -4.60
C VAL A 300 -15.97 -28.92 -4.58
N ARG A 301 -15.75 -29.57 -3.44
CA ARG A 301 -14.69 -30.57 -3.18
C ARG A 301 -14.68 -31.65 -4.28
N ALA A 302 -13.80 -31.53 -5.26
CA ALA A 302 -13.44 -32.63 -6.14
C ALA A 302 -12.37 -33.51 -5.47
N THR A 303 -12.51 -34.81 -5.68
CA THR A 303 -11.82 -35.92 -5.01
C THR A 303 -10.29 -35.82 -4.98
N LYS A 304 -9.69 -36.46 -3.96
CA LYS A 304 -8.24 -36.65 -3.77
C LYS A 304 -7.58 -37.09 -5.09
N GLY A 305 -6.75 -36.23 -5.70
CA GLY A 305 -5.93 -36.63 -6.85
C GLY A 305 -5.46 -35.52 -7.81
N ASN A 306 -6.21 -34.42 -7.99
CA ASN A 306 -5.99 -33.52 -9.13
C ASN A 306 -5.81 -32.02 -8.77
N ALA A 307 -4.87 -31.68 -7.88
CA ALA A 307 -4.54 -30.28 -7.56
C ALA A 307 -3.94 -29.46 -8.74
N TRP A 308 -3.57 -30.14 -9.82
CA TRP A 308 -2.81 -29.58 -10.94
C TRP A 308 -3.69 -29.23 -12.15
N GLN A 309 -5.00 -29.46 -12.07
CA GLN A 309 -5.99 -29.05 -13.08
C GLN A 309 -6.69 -27.75 -12.64
N LEU A 310 -5.95 -26.80 -12.07
CA LEU A 310 -6.51 -25.46 -11.80
C LEU A 310 -6.66 -24.72 -13.12
N THR A 311 -7.77 -24.95 -13.80
CA THR A 311 -8.44 -23.98 -14.65
C THR A 311 -9.48 -23.26 -13.80
N GLN A 312 -10.15 -22.22 -14.32
CA GLN A 312 -11.27 -21.54 -13.64
C GLN A 312 -12.37 -22.50 -13.12
N ASP A 313 -12.37 -23.76 -13.56
CA ASP A 313 -13.45 -24.72 -13.31
C ASP A 313 -13.16 -25.81 -12.25
N ASN A 314 -11.93 -25.99 -11.73
CA ASN A 314 -11.64 -27.10 -10.78
C ASN A 314 -10.51 -26.81 -9.79
N ALA A 315 -10.85 -26.16 -8.68
CA ALA A 315 -9.98 -25.99 -7.51
C ALA A 315 -10.15 -27.07 -6.43
N LEU A 316 -9.07 -27.85 -6.33
CA LEU A 316 -8.47 -28.49 -5.15
C LEU A 316 -8.91 -29.87 -4.65
N SER A 317 -7.88 -30.73 -4.63
CA SER A 317 -7.74 -31.90 -3.78
C SER A 317 -7.23 -31.53 -2.37
N GLY A 318 -7.53 -32.37 -1.37
CA GLY A 318 -7.28 -32.12 0.07
C GLY A 318 -5.82 -31.94 0.56
N HIS A 319 -4.82 -31.91 -0.32
CA HIS A 319 -3.40 -31.70 0.06
C HIS A 319 -2.97 -30.22 0.12
N PHE A 320 -3.73 -29.31 -0.47
CA PHE A 320 -3.40 -27.88 -0.53
C PHE A 320 -4.25 -27.04 0.43
N THR A 321 -5.00 -27.67 1.32
CA THR A 321 -5.98 -26.99 2.19
C THR A 321 -5.36 -25.88 3.03
N ASN A 322 -4.09 -25.96 3.41
CA ASN A 322 -3.44 -24.93 4.24
C ASN A 322 -2.70 -23.84 3.46
N SER A 323 -2.72 -23.88 2.12
CA SER A 323 -2.03 -22.89 1.29
C SER A 323 -2.63 -21.48 1.45
N PRO A 324 -1.81 -20.41 1.41
CA PRO A 324 -2.24 -19.02 1.57
C PRO A 324 -3.43 -18.60 0.70
N PHE A 325 -3.46 -19.03 -0.57
CA PHE A 325 -4.53 -18.63 -1.50
C PHE A 325 -5.94 -19.07 -1.08
N ASN A 326 -6.09 -20.08 -0.20
CA ASN A 326 -7.40 -20.54 0.32
C ASN A 326 -7.98 -19.64 1.42
N TYR A 327 -7.17 -18.72 1.95
CA TYR A 327 -7.59 -17.83 3.05
C TYR A 327 -8.14 -16.50 2.56
N THR A 328 -8.02 -16.20 1.26
CA THR A 328 -8.57 -14.98 0.67
C THR A 328 -9.45 -15.24 -0.54
N LEU A 329 -10.48 -14.40 -0.72
CA LEU A 329 -11.44 -14.45 -1.82
C LEU A 329 -10.94 -13.81 -3.12
N ASN A 330 -9.89 -12.99 -3.07
CA ASN A 330 -9.49 -12.19 -4.22
C ASN A 330 -7.96 -12.17 -4.40
N GLU A 331 -7.55 -11.91 -5.63
CA GLU A 331 -6.14 -11.83 -6.01
C GLU A 331 -5.56 -10.44 -5.73
N LEU A 332 -4.23 -10.33 -5.82
CA LEU A 332 -3.53 -9.06 -5.79
C LEU A 332 -3.49 -8.40 -7.17
N SER A 333 -3.71 -7.09 -7.22
CA SER A 333 -3.48 -6.31 -8.43
C SER A 333 -1.99 -6.03 -8.66
N ILE A 334 -1.63 -5.76 -9.92
CA ILE A 334 -0.27 -5.32 -10.29
C ILE A 334 0.11 -4.01 -9.58
N ARG A 335 -0.87 -3.11 -9.37
CA ARG A 335 -0.69 -1.86 -8.62
C ARG A 335 -0.22 -2.13 -7.19
N THR A 336 -0.74 -3.19 -6.59
CA THR A 336 -0.36 -3.57 -5.23
C THR A 336 1.09 -4.02 -5.16
N VAL A 337 1.59 -4.80 -6.13
CA VAL A 337 3.01 -5.19 -6.19
C VAL A 337 3.90 -3.95 -6.33
N GLN A 338 3.52 -2.99 -7.18
CA GLN A 338 4.24 -1.72 -7.30
C GLN A 338 4.22 -0.89 -6.01
N ALA A 339 3.09 -0.87 -5.28
CA ALA A 339 2.99 -0.21 -3.99
C ALA A 339 3.88 -0.88 -2.94
N MET A 340 3.92 -2.22 -2.87
CA MET A 340 4.81 -2.96 -1.98
C MET A 340 6.26 -2.52 -2.11
N VAL A 341 6.79 -2.50 -3.33
CA VAL A 341 8.18 -2.10 -3.60
C VAL A 341 8.42 -0.63 -3.25
N ARG A 342 7.54 0.27 -3.70
CA ARG A 342 7.68 1.72 -3.46
C ARG A 342 7.67 2.07 -1.97
N TYR A 343 6.74 1.50 -1.21
CA TYR A 343 6.61 1.79 0.22
C TYR A 343 7.70 1.09 1.04
N ALA A 344 8.12 -0.13 0.67
CA ALA A 344 9.24 -0.78 1.34
C ALA A 344 10.55 -0.01 1.14
N LYS A 345 10.81 0.50 -0.08
CA LYS A 345 11.95 1.40 -0.33
C LYS A 345 11.84 2.69 0.47
N ALA A 346 10.68 3.34 0.49
CA ALA A 346 10.49 4.57 1.25
C ALA A 346 10.69 4.34 2.77
N PHE A 347 10.24 3.20 3.28
CA PHE A 347 10.44 2.80 4.68
C PHE A 347 11.91 2.47 4.99
N ALA A 348 12.60 1.74 4.10
CA ALA A 348 14.04 1.51 4.22
C ALA A 348 14.82 2.85 4.20
N TRP A 349 14.45 3.76 3.30
CA TRP A 349 15.05 5.09 3.16
C TRP A 349 14.91 5.94 4.44
N ILE A 350 13.70 6.02 5.00
CA ILE A 350 13.46 6.83 6.21
C ILE A 350 14.19 6.23 7.43
N ASN A 351 14.44 4.92 7.44
CA ASN A 351 15.27 4.25 8.44
C ASN A 351 16.78 4.33 8.13
N GLY A 352 17.16 4.92 6.99
CA GLY A 352 18.53 5.12 6.57
C GLY A 352 19.24 3.88 6.05
N LYS A 353 18.49 2.87 5.64
CA LYS A 353 18.99 1.65 5.00
C LYS A 353 19.25 1.90 3.52
N GLY A 354 20.35 1.36 2.99
CA GLY A 354 20.69 1.41 1.55
C GLY A 354 20.06 0.28 0.72
N LYS A 355 19.40 -0.67 1.39
CA LYS A 355 18.73 -1.84 0.82
C LYS A 355 17.41 -2.11 1.55
N VAL A 356 16.45 -2.71 0.85
CA VAL A 356 15.20 -3.20 1.47
C VAL A 356 15.45 -4.57 2.08
N GLU A 357 15.02 -4.77 3.33
CA GLU A 357 15.05 -6.07 4.01
C GLU A 357 13.64 -6.67 4.14
N LEU A 358 13.57 -7.97 4.47
CA LEU A 358 12.28 -8.67 4.63
C LEU A 358 11.39 -7.99 5.67
N GLU A 359 11.97 -7.64 6.82
CA GLU A 359 11.30 -6.91 7.91
C GLU A 359 10.73 -5.57 7.44
N ASP A 360 11.42 -4.83 6.56
CA ASP A 360 10.91 -3.55 6.04
C ASP A 360 9.62 -3.74 5.25
N LEU A 361 9.59 -4.80 4.43
CA LEU A 361 8.41 -5.16 3.65
C LEU A 361 7.28 -5.66 4.58
N LYS A 362 7.57 -6.51 5.56
CA LYS A 362 6.58 -7.00 6.55
C LYS A 362 5.94 -5.87 7.36
N CYS A 363 6.68 -4.80 7.67
CA CYS A 363 6.12 -3.65 8.37
C CYS A 363 5.10 -2.86 7.54
N VAL A 364 5.26 -2.81 6.21
CA VAL A 364 4.35 -2.03 5.34
C VAL A 364 3.18 -2.85 4.81
N LEU A 365 3.38 -4.16 4.58
CA LEU A 365 2.41 -5.05 3.94
C LEU A 365 0.99 -5.02 4.56
N PRO A 366 0.82 -5.09 5.89
CA PRO A 366 -0.52 -5.11 6.49
C PRO A 366 -1.38 -3.92 6.04
N TYR A 367 -0.78 -2.73 5.97
CA TYR A 367 -1.45 -1.47 5.61
C TYR A 367 -1.65 -1.30 4.10
N LEU A 368 -0.84 -1.97 3.27
CA LEU A 368 -1.00 -1.99 1.82
C LEU A 368 -2.09 -2.98 1.35
N LEU A 369 -2.43 -3.96 2.20
CA LEU A 369 -3.20 -5.14 1.79
C LEU A 369 -4.54 -5.31 2.49
N TRP A 370 -4.74 -4.86 3.73
CA TRP A 370 -5.96 -5.20 4.49
C TRP A 370 -7.25 -4.72 3.81
N HIS A 371 -7.19 -3.59 3.10
CA HIS A 371 -8.31 -3.02 2.34
C HIS A 371 -8.50 -3.64 0.96
N LYS A 372 -7.52 -4.45 0.51
CA LYS A 372 -7.53 -5.10 -0.81
C LYS A 372 -7.85 -6.58 -0.72
N ILE A 373 -7.42 -7.28 0.33
CA ILE A 373 -7.56 -8.72 0.49
C ILE A 373 -8.74 -9.02 1.42
N GLN A 374 -9.70 -9.83 0.97
CA GLN A 374 -10.87 -10.26 1.75
C GLN A 374 -10.70 -11.69 2.25
N PRO A 375 -11.00 -11.99 3.53
CA PRO A 375 -10.92 -13.36 4.06
C PRO A 375 -12.04 -14.25 3.51
N THR A 376 -11.76 -15.54 3.29
CA THR A 376 -12.79 -16.54 2.92
C THR A 376 -13.70 -16.89 4.09
N SER A 377 -14.86 -17.49 3.82
CA SER A 377 -15.75 -18.03 4.87
C SER A 377 -15.01 -19.02 5.78
N ARG A 378 -14.08 -19.78 5.20
CA ARG A 378 -13.19 -20.68 5.95
C ARG A 378 -12.27 -19.92 6.90
N ALA A 379 -11.56 -18.89 6.42
CA ALA A 379 -10.67 -18.09 7.25
C ALA A 379 -11.42 -17.49 8.45
N LEU A 380 -12.65 -17.00 8.22
CA LEU A 380 -13.54 -16.49 9.27
C LEU A 380 -14.01 -17.57 10.24
N THR A 381 -14.25 -18.80 9.76
CA THR A 381 -14.66 -19.93 10.61
C THR A 381 -13.51 -20.42 11.49
N GLU A 382 -12.31 -20.55 10.94
CA GLU A 382 -11.11 -20.96 11.69
C GLU A 382 -10.65 -19.87 12.68
N HIS A 383 -10.79 -18.60 12.29
CA HIS A 383 -10.35 -17.46 13.08
C HIS A 383 -11.39 -16.31 13.03
N PRO A 384 -12.44 -16.37 13.87
CA PRO A 384 -13.51 -15.36 13.90
C PRO A 384 -13.04 -13.91 14.12
N LYS A 385 -11.85 -13.72 14.73
CA LYS A 385 -11.22 -12.41 14.93
C LYS A 385 -11.01 -11.62 13.62
N TYR A 386 -10.80 -12.30 12.49
CA TYR A 386 -10.53 -11.67 11.20
C TYR A 386 -11.71 -10.85 10.66
N ALA A 387 -12.92 -11.04 11.19
CA ALA A 387 -14.06 -10.19 10.86
C ALA A 387 -13.84 -8.72 11.26
N ASN A 388 -13.13 -8.49 12.39
CA ASN A 388 -12.89 -7.16 12.95
C ASN A 388 -11.42 -6.73 12.84
N ASP A 389 -10.49 -7.69 12.83
CA ASP A 389 -9.05 -7.45 12.75
C ASP A 389 -8.51 -7.86 11.38
N ARG A 390 -8.70 -6.95 10.41
CA ARG A 390 -8.26 -7.15 9.03
C ARG A 390 -6.75 -6.97 8.85
N ILE A 391 -6.12 -6.17 9.71
CA ILE A 391 -4.66 -6.00 9.73
C ILE A 391 -4.02 -7.29 10.24
N GLY A 392 -4.46 -7.81 11.39
CA GLY A 392 -3.97 -9.08 11.93
C GLY A 392 -4.26 -10.28 11.03
N PHE A 393 -5.36 -10.27 10.26
CA PHE A 393 -5.58 -11.25 9.19
C PHE A 393 -4.46 -11.23 8.15
N VAL A 394 -4.08 -10.05 7.66
CA VAL A 394 -2.98 -9.94 6.70
C VAL A 394 -1.66 -10.34 7.33
N GLU A 395 -1.37 -9.93 8.57
CA GLU A 395 -0.15 -10.35 9.28
C GLU A 395 -0.04 -11.87 9.38
N ASP A 396 -1.12 -12.55 9.80
CA ASP A 396 -1.18 -14.01 9.87
C ASP A 396 -1.02 -14.66 8.48
N LEU A 397 -1.61 -14.06 7.43
CA LEU A 397 -1.49 -14.54 6.05
C LEU A 397 -0.05 -14.39 5.51
N ILE A 398 0.59 -13.23 5.73
CA ILE A 398 1.98 -12.98 5.36
C ILE A 398 2.90 -13.92 6.14
N GLY A 399 2.65 -14.16 7.42
CA GLY A 399 3.41 -15.13 8.21
C GLY A 399 3.34 -16.56 7.67
N LYS A 400 2.17 -16.98 7.13
CA LYS A 400 2.05 -18.26 6.41
C LYS A 400 2.87 -18.28 5.13
N ILE A 401 2.80 -17.21 4.32
CA ILE A 401 3.60 -17.08 3.08
C ILE A 401 5.09 -17.05 3.41
N GLU A 402 5.51 -16.36 4.46
CA GLU A 402 6.89 -16.33 4.95
C GLU A 402 7.35 -17.70 5.43
N THR A 403 6.49 -18.45 6.12
CA THR A 403 6.80 -19.83 6.52
C THR A 403 7.00 -20.69 5.29
N GLU A 404 6.11 -20.62 4.29
CA GLU A 404 6.29 -21.32 3.02
C GLU A 404 7.60 -20.88 2.34
N TYR A 405 7.88 -19.58 2.28
CA TYR A 405 9.10 -19.00 1.71
C TYR A 405 10.38 -19.41 2.45
N THR A 406 10.33 -19.56 3.77
CA THR A 406 11.47 -19.96 4.60
C THR A 406 11.66 -21.48 4.59
N GLU A 407 10.59 -22.27 4.56
CA GLU A 407 10.65 -23.70 4.26
C GLU A 407 11.22 -23.94 2.86
N LEU A 408 10.85 -23.08 1.89
CA LEU A 408 11.47 -22.97 0.57
C LEU A 408 12.97 -22.57 0.65
N ALA A 409 13.41 -21.88 1.70
CA ALA A 409 14.81 -21.48 1.86
C ALA A 409 15.70 -22.50 2.53
N GLN A 410 15.19 -23.15 3.58
CA GLN A 410 15.98 -23.96 4.50
C GLN A 410 15.90 -25.47 4.22
N GLY A 411 15.01 -25.92 3.32
CA GLY A 411 14.84 -27.34 2.99
C GLY A 411 14.69 -27.63 1.49
N ASN A 412 15.75 -28.11 0.83
CA ASN A 412 15.73 -28.74 -0.50
C ASN A 412 15.21 -27.93 -1.70
N ILE A 413 14.87 -26.63 -1.58
CA ILE A 413 14.19 -25.91 -2.66
C ILE A 413 15.07 -25.07 -3.57
N LEU A 414 16.18 -24.48 -3.14
CA LEU A 414 17.17 -23.96 -4.10
C LEU A 414 17.48 -25.00 -5.20
N PRO A 415 17.70 -26.29 -4.85
CA PRO A 415 17.71 -27.40 -5.80
C PRO A 415 16.36 -27.66 -6.49
N THR A 416 15.22 -27.60 -5.80
CA THR A 416 13.88 -27.84 -6.40
C THR A 416 13.52 -26.80 -7.46
N TYR A 417 13.66 -25.51 -7.14
CA TYR A 417 13.50 -24.37 -8.02
C TYR A 417 14.50 -24.44 -9.15
N ALA A 418 15.79 -24.65 -8.87
CA ALA A 418 16.80 -24.81 -9.91
C ALA A 418 16.48 -26.01 -10.83
N VAL A 419 16.01 -27.14 -10.30
CA VAL A 419 15.61 -28.31 -11.09
C VAL A 419 14.37 -28.01 -11.93
N ALA A 420 13.38 -27.30 -11.38
CA ALA A 420 12.18 -26.91 -12.11
C ALA A 420 12.47 -25.86 -13.19
N LEU A 421 13.27 -24.84 -12.87
CA LEU A 421 13.70 -23.81 -13.79
C LEU A 421 14.60 -24.39 -14.89
N GLN A 422 15.55 -25.26 -14.53
CA GLN A 422 16.37 -25.98 -15.48
C GLN A 422 15.52 -26.87 -16.38
N ALA A 423 14.53 -27.58 -15.85
CA ALA A 423 13.60 -28.37 -16.66
C ALA A 423 12.84 -27.51 -17.68
N VAL A 424 12.44 -26.29 -17.30
CA VAL A 424 11.82 -25.32 -18.22
C VAL A 424 12.83 -24.81 -19.25
N ARG A 425 14.06 -24.47 -18.85
CA ARG A 425 15.14 -24.07 -19.78
C ARG A 425 15.48 -25.18 -20.79
N ASP A 426 15.58 -26.42 -20.32
CA ASP A 426 15.92 -27.60 -21.12
C ASP A 426 14.80 -28.01 -22.08
N SER A 427 13.55 -27.67 -21.75
CA SER A 427 12.38 -28.07 -22.54
C SER A 427 12.33 -27.48 -23.95
N LYS A 428 13.21 -26.51 -24.28
CA LYS A 428 13.27 -25.83 -25.59
C LYS A 428 11.88 -25.45 -26.09
N LEU A 429 11.02 -24.96 -25.18
CA LEU A 429 9.78 -24.27 -25.54
C LEU A 429 10.18 -23.22 -26.58
N GLY A 430 9.79 -23.43 -27.84
CA GLY A 430 10.28 -22.61 -28.95
C GLY A 430 9.88 -21.15 -28.77
N ASN A 431 10.52 -20.21 -29.48
CA ASN A 431 10.22 -18.76 -29.47
C ASN A 431 8.80 -18.40 -29.98
N LYS A 432 7.82 -19.30 -29.90
CA LYS A 432 6.41 -19.04 -30.22
C LYS A 432 5.60 -19.04 -28.92
N GLU A 433 4.59 -18.16 -28.90
CA GLU A 433 3.62 -17.88 -27.84
C GLU A 433 3.75 -18.68 -26.53
N PHE A 434 3.94 -17.95 -25.43
CA PHE A 434 3.99 -18.48 -24.08
C PHE A 434 2.76 -19.33 -23.73
N ASP A 435 2.98 -20.62 -23.44
CA ASP A 435 1.95 -21.55 -22.95
C ASP A 435 2.18 -21.88 -21.47
N TYR A 436 1.34 -21.29 -20.62
CA TYR A 436 1.38 -21.48 -19.17
C TYR A 436 1.14 -22.94 -18.76
N GLU A 437 0.26 -23.68 -19.45
CA GLU A 437 -0.03 -25.08 -19.10
C GLU A 437 1.17 -25.98 -19.38
N GLN A 438 1.90 -25.72 -20.47
CA GLN A 438 3.13 -26.45 -20.78
C GLN A 438 4.19 -26.21 -19.70
N VAL A 439 4.46 -24.95 -19.33
CA VAL A 439 5.43 -24.62 -18.27
C VAL A 439 5.02 -25.27 -16.94
N ARG A 440 3.73 -25.16 -16.59
CA ARG A 440 3.18 -25.78 -15.38
C ARG A 440 3.39 -27.30 -15.36
N ASN A 441 3.16 -27.98 -16.47
CA ASN A 441 3.36 -29.43 -16.59
C ASN A 441 4.84 -29.82 -16.47
N ILE A 442 5.75 -29.02 -17.04
CA ILE A 442 7.19 -29.23 -16.91
C ILE A 442 7.62 -29.08 -15.46
N VAL A 443 7.22 -28.00 -14.79
CA VAL A 443 7.51 -27.77 -13.37
C VAL A 443 6.92 -28.90 -12.53
N ARG A 444 5.67 -29.31 -12.78
CA ARG A 444 5.06 -30.45 -12.09
C ARG A 444 5.92 -31.71 -12.19
N ASN A 445 6.30 -32.08 -13.41
CA ASN A 445 7.08 -33.29 -13.65
C ASN A 445 8.45 -33.22 -12.96
N ALA A 446 9.06 -32.03 -12.90
CA ALA A 446 10.27 -31.79 -12.14
C ALA A 446 10.06 -31.99 -10.63
N LEU A 447 8.98 -31.43 -10.07
CA LEU A 447 8.63 -31.57 -8.65
C LEU A 447 8.25 -33.00 -8.24
N VAL A 448 7.61 -33.78 -9.13
CA VAL A 448 7.26 -35.18 -8.87
C VAL A 448 8.53 -36.01 -8.67
N LYS A 449 9.57 -35.77 -9.48
CA LYS A 449 10.84 -36.52 -9.42
C LYS A 449 11.57 -36.40 -8.08
N ILE A 450 11.33 -35.32 -7.36
CA ILE A 450 11.99 -35.02 -6.08
C ILE A 450 11.01 -35.13 -4.89
N GLY A 451 9.80 -35.64 -5.10
CA GLY A 451 8.80 -35.85 -4.05
C GLY A 451 8.15 -34.57 -3.50
N ASN A 452 8.24 -33.45 -4.21
CA ASN A 452 7.72 -32.15 -3.77
C ASN A 452 6.45 -31.68 -4.52
N ALA A 453 5.90 -32.50 -5.43
CA ALA A 453 4.72 -32.12 -6.22
C ALA A 453 3.43 -31.92 -5.41
N ASP A 454 3.35 -32.50 -4.21
CA ASP A 454 2.17 -32.42 -3.32
C ASP A 454 2.32 -31.34 -2.23
N LYS A 455 3.39 -30.55 -2.29
CA LYS A 455 3.65 -29.49 -1.31
C LYS A 455 2.81 -28.24 -1.64
N PRO A 456 2.30 -27.52 -0.62
CA PRO A 456 1.46 -26.32 -0.80
C PRO A 456 2.03 -25.29 -1.79
N TYR A 457 3.34 -25.06 -1.72
CA TYR A 457 4.07 -24.10 -2.55
C TYR A 457 4.31 -24.53 -4.01
N ALA A 458 4.01 -25.78 -4.39
CA ALA A 458 4.33 -26.32 -5.72
C ALA A 458 3.67 -25.51 -6.86
N LEU A 459 2.45 -25.05 -6.63
CA LEU A 459 1.70 -24.21 -7.56
C LEU A 459 2.28 -22.80 -7.65
N THR A 460 2.61 -22.21 -6.50
CA THR A 460 3.27 -20.90 -6.39
C THR A 460 4.58 -20.91 -7.19
N LEU A 461 5.38 -21.97 -7.03
CA LEU A 461 6.65 -22.15 -7.74
C LEU A 461 6.46 -22.20 -9.26
N ALA A 462 5.46 -22.98 -9.73
CA ALA A 462 5.16 -23.08 -11.14
C ALA A 462 4.70 -21.73 -11.73
N SER A 463 3.87 -20.99 -11.00
CA SER A 463 3.44 -19.65 -11.41
C SER A 463 4.61 -18.68 -11.51
N HIS A 464 5.51 -18.71 -10.54
CA HIS A 464 6.68 -17.86 -10.48
C HIS A 464 7.66 -18.14 -11.63
N ILE A 465 8.03 -19.41 -11.84
CA ILE A 465 8.92 -19.85 -12.94
C ILE A 465 8.31 -19.49 -14.30
N ALA A 466 7.00 -19.65 -14.47
CA ALA A 466 6.33 -19.29 -15.72
C ALA A 466 6.37 -17.78 -15.98
N SER A 467 6.23 -16.96 -14.93
CA SER A 467 6.37 -15.50 -15.04
C SER A 467 7.80 -15.11 -15.48
N GLU A 468 8.81 -15.69 -14.84
CA GLU A 468 10.22 -15.42 -15.18
C GLU A 468 10.56 -15.86 -16.61
N TYR A 469 10.05 -17.02 -17.03
CA TYR A 469 10.25 -17.55 -18.38
C TYR A 469 9.62 -16.64 -19.46
N ASN A 470 8.40 -16.16 -19.24
CA ASN A 470 7.73 -15.24 -20.14
C ASN A 470 8.51 -13.92 -20.28
N HIS A 471 9.02 -13.38 -19.17
CA HIS A 471 9.82 -12.17 -19.17
C HIS A 471 11.09 -12.32 -20.05
N LYS A 472 11.80 -13.44 -19.94
CA LYS A 472 13.01 -13.71 -20.76
C LYS A 472 12.68 -13.82 -22.25
N ILE A 473 11.65 -14.57 -22.65
CA ILE A 473 11.22 -14.65 -24.07
C ILE A 473 10.92 -13.27 -24.65
N MET A 474 10.22 -12.41 -23.89
CA MET A 474 9.81 -11.08 -24.36
C MET A 474 10.97 -10.10 -24.49
N HIS A 475 12.06 -10.30 -23.73
CA HIS A 475 13.25 -9.47 -23.75
C HIS A 475 14.35 -9.97 -24.69
N GLU A 476 14.42 -11.27 -24.98
CA GLU A 476 15.37 -11.85 -25.96
C GLU A 476 14.86 -11.74 -27.41
N ASN A 477 13.56 -11.52 -27.63
CA ASN A 477 12.97 -11.28 -28.96
C ASN A 477 12.77 -9.79 -29.31
N LYS A 478 13.29 -8.86 -28.50
CA LYS A 478 13.39 -7.42 -28.81
C LYS A 478 14.85 -7.04 -29.01
#